data_AF-A0A4P5URZ6-F1
#
_entry.id   AF-A0A4P5URZ6-F1
#
_cell.length_a   1.000
_cell.length_b   1.000
_cell.length_c   1.000
_cell.angle_alpha   90.00
_cell.angle_beta   90.00
_cell.angle_gamma   90.00
#
_symmetry.space_group_name_H-M   'P 1'
#
loop_
_entity.id
_entity.type
_entity.pdbx_description
1 polymer ?
#
loop_
_entity_poly.entity_id
_entity_poly.type
_entity_poly.pdbx_seq_one_letter_code
_entity_poly.pdbx_strand_id
1 'polypeptide(L)'
;MKNKQHLKSFEGDLFYIDIIWNTGDKPATFEVRATNADTDATTTITNHSAILGMMAIGKKTPAYMKEEVWNCSSADAEQHAQSLIKLLSQEAMLQQLEEFLESDLATGGWDDEDSFDDELAFDEDELDDDHLFDDDDQQEEPF
;
A
#
# COMPACT_ATOMS: atom_id res chain seq x y z
N MET A 1 28.48 -10.91 13.43
CA MET A 1 27.80 -10.69 12.13
C MET A 1 27.62 -9.18 12.02
N LYS A 2 27.96 -8.57 10.88
CA LYS A 2 27.79 -7.11 10.70
C LYS A 2 26.34 -6.85 10.32
N ASN A 3 25.70 -5.89 10.96
CA ASN A 3 24.39 -5.40 10.53
C ASN A 3 24.49 -4.88 9.11
N LYS A 4 23.56 -5.32 8.27
CA LYS A 4 23.44 -4.86 6.90
C LYS A 4 22.05 -4.24 6.78
N GLN A 5 22.01 -2.94 7.06
CA GLN A 5 20.88 -2.10 6.68
C GLN A 5 20.97 -1.87 5.17
N HIS A 6 19.83 -1.95 4.52
CA HIS A 6 19.64 -1.65 3.11
C HIS A 6 18.53 -0.60 2.99
N LEU A 7 18.63 0.19 1.93
CA LEU A 7 17.70 1.26 1.60
C LEU A 7 17.50 1.24 0.08
N LYS A 8 16.25 1.39 -0.35
CA LYS A 8 15.90 1.64 -1.75
C LYS A 8 14.86 2.75 -1.80
N SER A 9 15.22 3.84 -2.46
CA SER A 9 14.35 5.01 -2.65
C SER A 9 13.70 5.00 -4.03
N PHE A 10 12.48 5.52 -4.08
CA PHE A 10 11.69 5.83 -5.27
C PHE A 10 11.28 7.30 -5.20
N GLU A 11 11.45 7.99 -6.32
CA GLU A 11 11.09 9.40 -6.46
C GLU A 11 9.81 9.46 -7.27
N GLY A 12 8.72 9.86 -6.62
CA GLY A 12 7.45 10.18 -7.25
C GLY A 12 7.31 11.69 -7.46
N ASP A 13 6.16 12.11 -7.97
CA ASP A 13 5.88 13.51 -8.29
C ASP A 13 5.56 14.36 -7.04
N LEU A 14 4.98 13.74 -6.00
CA LEU A 14 4.54 14.37 -4.76
C LEU A 14 5.27 13.83 -3.53
N PHE A 15 5.75 12.58 -3.59
CA PHE A 15 6.39 11.91 -2.48
C PHE A 15 7.66 11.16 -2.89
N TYR A 16 8.67 11.21 -2.02
CA TYR A 16 9.80 10.29 -2.03
C TYR A 16 9.50 9.11 -1.11
N ILE A 17 9.58 7.88 -1.65
CA ILE A 17 9.30 6.65 -0.92
C ILE A 17 10.58 5.88 -0.64
N ASP A 18 10.90 5.68 0.63
CA ASP A 18 12.05 4.92 1.10
C ASP A 18 11.62 3.56 1.63
N ILE A 19 12.17 2.49 1.06
CA ILE A 19 12.04 1.12 1.58
C ILE A 19 13.32 0.75 2.32
N ILE A 20 13.21 0.47 3.61
CA ILE A 20 14.33 0.24 4.52
C ILE A 20 14.18 -1.14 5.16
N TRP A 21 15.25 -1.94 5.12
CA TRP A 21 15.25 -3.24 5.78
C TRP A 21 16.62 -3.61 6.33
N ASN A 22 16.65 -4.32 7.46
CA ASN A 22 17.88 -4.73 8.12
C ASN A 22 17.96 -6.26 8.21
N THR A 23 18.97 -6.83 7.56
CA THR A 23 19.26 -8.27 7.58
C THR A 23 20.56 -8.51 8.36
N GLY A 24 20.50 -8.54 9.69
CA GLY A 24 21.70 -8.76 10.50
C GLY A 24 21.45 -8.72 12.01
N ASP A 25 20.50 -7.90 12.43
CA ASP A 25 20.00 -7.86 13.81
C ASP A 25 18.95 -8.94 14.06
N LYS A 26 18.80 -9.33 15.34
CA LYS A 26 17.66 -10.11 15.83
C LYS A 26 16.92 -9.28 16.89
N PRO A 27 15.69 -8.83 16.61
CA PRO A 27 14.92 -9.06 15.38
C PRO A 27 15.46 -8.29 14.16
N ALA A 28 15.20 -8.82 12.96
CA ALA A 28 15.37 -8.07 11.72
C ALA A 28 14.19 -7.11 11.55
N THR A 29 14.36 -6.06 10.77
CA THR A 29 13.33 -5.02 10.61
C THR A 29 13.02 -4.72 9.16
N PHE A 30 11.78 -4.33 8.90
CA PHE A 30 11.29 -3.78 7.65
C PHE A 30 10.45 -2.53 7.93
N GLU A 31 10.66 -1.49 7.14
CA GLU A 31 10.10 -0.15 7.32
C GLU A 31 9.94 0.52 5.95
N VAL A 32 8.86 1.27 5.77
CA VAL A 32 8.60 2.10 4.59
C VAL A 32 8.33 3.51 5.06
N ARG A 33 8.98 4.50 4.44
CA ARG A 33 8.78 5.91 4.75
C ARG A 33 8.34 6.68 3.51
N ALA A 34 7.49 7.66 3.72
CA ALA A 34 7.12 8.63 2.69
C ALA A 34 7.57 10.02 3.14
N THR A 35 8.15 10.78 2.21
CA THR A 35 8.53 12.17 2.42
C THR A 35 7.82 13.04 1.40
N ASN A 36 7.01 13.99 1.85
CA ASN A 36 6.33 14.92 0.95
C ASN A 36 7.35 15.88 0.31
N ALA A 37 7.33 15.99 -1.00
CA ALA A 37 8.33 16.73 -1.77
C ALA A 37 8.26 18.26 -1.60
N ASP A 38 7.08 18.80 -1.26
CA ASP A 38 6.87 20.24 -1.07
C ASP A 38 7.22 20.72 0.34
N THR A 39 6.98 19.87 1.34
CA THR A 39 7.09 20.24 2.76
C THR A 39 8.28 19.62 3.48
N ASP A 40 8.99 18.69 2.84
CA ASP A 40 10.05 17.86 3.43
C ASP A 40 9.60 17.06 4.67
N ALA A 41 8.29 16.94 4.91
CA ALA A 41 7.75 16.17 6.02
C ALA A 41 7.87 14.68 5.74
N THR A 42 8.55 13.94 6.62
CA THR A 42 8.72 12.48 6.53
C THR A 42 7.90 11.77 7.58
N THR A 43 7.33 10.64 7.19
CA THR A 43 6.54 9.76 8.04
C THR A 43 6.82 8.28 7.75
N THR A 44 6.42 7.39 8.64
CA THR A 44 6.50 5.94 8.44
C THR A 44 5.12 5.43 8.01
N ILE A 45 5.06 4.74 6.89
CA ILE A 45 3.80 4.25 6.28
C ILE A 45 3.77 2.72 6.15
N THR A 46 4.65 2.01 6.84
CA THR A 46 4.78 0.54 6.71
C THR A 46 3.47 -0.21 7.00
N ASN A 47 2.70 0.25 7.99
CA ASN A 47 1.40 -0.30 8.38
C ASN A 47 0.21 0.34 7.64
N HIS A 48 0.46 1.25 6.70
CA HIS A 48 -0.59 1.93 5.96
C HIS A 48 -1.35 0.93 5.07
N SER A 49 -2.67 1.09 4.99
CA SER A 49 -3.56 0.27 4.17
C SER A 49 -3.10 0.09 2.72
N ALA A 50 -2.56 1.13 2.07
CA ALA A 50 -1.98 1.02 0.74
C ALA A 50 -0.78 0.07 0.67
N ILE A 51 0.17 0.16 1.61
CA ILE A 51 1.33 -0.74 1.67
C ILE A 51 0.89 -2.18 1.96
N LEU A 52 -0.04 -2.36 2.90
CA LEU A 52 -0.61 -3.67 3.22
C LEU A 52 -1.35 -4.28 2.02
N GLY A 53 -2.15 -3.47 1.32
CA GLY A 53 -2.91 -3.86 0.13
C GLY A 53 -2.01 -4.21 -1.05
N MET A 54 -0.97 -3.42 -1.30
CA MET A 54 0.03 -3.70 -2.33
C MET A 54 0.77 -5.01 -2.10
N MET A 55 1.05 -5.36 -0.83
CA MET A 55 1.66 -6.65 -0.51
C MET A 55 0.67 -7.82 -0.52
N ALA A 56 -0.60 -7.59 -0.86
CA ALA A 56 -1.65 -8.58 -1.06
C ALA A 56 -1.69 -9.63 0.06
N ILE A 57 -1.45 -9.18 1.29
CA ILE A 57 -1.41 -10.05 2.45
C ILE A 57 -2.87 -10.41 2.70
N GLY A 58 -3.23 -11.67 2.40
CA GLY A 58 -4.61 -12.14 2.30
C GLY A 58 -5.47 -11.85 3.55
N LYS A 59 -6.72 -12.34 3.59
CA LYS A 59 -7.81 -11.97 4.52
C LYS A 59 -7.50 -11.77 6.02
N LYS A 60 -6.31 -12.11 6.52
CA LYS A 60 -5.85 -11.78 7.86
C LYS A 60 -4.44 -11.19 7.87
N THR A 61 -4.34 -9.88 8.11
CA THR A 61 -3.08 -9.18 8.37
C THR A 61 -2.46 -9.68 9.68
N PRO A 62 -1.20 -10.17 9.67
CA PRO A 62 -0.46 -10.51 10.87
C PRO A 62 -0.36 -9.32 11.85
N ALA A 63 -0.39 -9.58 13.16
CA ALA A 63 -0.38 -8.52 14.18
C ALA A 63 0.84 -7.60 14.07
N TYR A 64 2.02 -8.13 13.75
CA TYR A 64 3.24 -7.35 13.62
C TYR A 64 3.22 -6.36 12.45
N MET A 65 2.29 -6.51 11.51
CA MET A 65 2.15 -5.63 10.35
C MET A 65 1.28 -4.39 10.62
N LYS A 66 0.65 -4.34 11.80
CA LYS A 66 -0.03 -3.14 12.30
C LYS A 66 0.95 -2.12 12.91
N GLU A 67 2.18 -2.55 13.19
CA GLU A 67 3.25 -1.71 13.72
C GLU A 67 3.90 -0.90 12.59
N GLU A 68 4.36 0.31 12.89
CA GLU A 68 5.11 1.14 11.93
C GLU A 68 6.43 0.50 11.50
N VAL A 69 7.03 -0.35 12.34
CA VAL A 69 8.26 -1.08 12.05
C VAL A 69 8.06 -2.56 12.31
N TRP A 70 8.23 -3.37 11.26
CA TRP A 70 7.94 -4.79 11.33
C TRP A 70 9.14 -5.58 11.83
N ASN A 71 9.02 -6.09 13.05
CA ASN A 71 9.98 -7.00 13.62
C ASN A 71 9.75 -8.42 13.07
N CYS A 72 10.65 -8.89 12.21
CA CYS A 72 10.50 -10.15 11.48
C CYS A 72 11.81 -10.93 11.37
N SER A 73 11.81 -12.05 10.63
CA SER A 73 13.06 -12.75 10.32
C SER A 73 13.81 -12.01 9.20
N SER A 74 15.13 -12.22 9.08
CA SER A 74 15.90 -11.61 7.99
C SER A 74 15.44 -12.06 6.60
N ALA A 75 14.86 -13.27 6.50
CA ALA A 75 14.30 -13.75 5.24
C ALA A 75 13.00 -13.02 4.89
N ASP A 76 12.14 -12.80 5.87
CA ASP A 76 10.88 -12.07 5.68
C ASP A 76 11.15 -10.60 5.35
N ALA A 77 12.07 -9.94 6.07
CA ALA A 77 12.45 -8.55 5.80
C ALA A 77 12.94 -8.35 4.35
N GLU A 78 13.79 -9.27 3.87
CA GLU A 78 14.26 -9.26 2.49
C GLU A 78 13.10 -9.53 1.50
N GLN A 79 12.22 -10.49 1.79
CA GLN A 79 11.09 -10.82 0.91
C GLN A 79 10.11 -9.64 0.79
N HIS A 80 9.75 -9.00 1.90
CA HIS A 80 8.87 -7.81 1.91
C HIS A 80 9.50 -6.66 1.11
N ALA A 81 10.78 -6.37 1.35
CA ALA A 81 11.50 -5.35 0.61
C ALA A 81 11.53 -5.64 -0.89
N GLN A 82 11.95 -6.83 -1.31
CA GLN A 82 12.02 -7.17 -2.73
C GLN A 82 10.64 -7.15 -3.41
N SER A 83 9.59 -7.54 -2.70
CA SER A 83 8.22 -7.53 -3.24
C SER A 83 7.75 -6.10 -3.49
N LEU A 84 7.90 -5.22 -2.49
CA LEU A 84 7.48 -3.83 -2.60
C LEU A 84 8.37 -3.04 -3.58
N ILE A 85 9.68 -3.29 -3.60
CA ILE A 85 10.61 -2.72 -4.60
C ILE A 85 10.15 -3.07 -6.01
N LYS A 86 9.78 -4.33 -6.26
CA LYS A 86 9.31 -4.77 -7.58
C LYS A 86 8.01 -4.08 -7.98
N LEU A 87 7.10 -3.85 -7.03
CA LEU A 87 5.84 -3.15 -7.27
C LEU A 87 6.11 -1.67 -7.57
N LEU A 88 6.81 -0.95 -6.69
CA LEU A 88 7.09 0.48 -6.84
C LEU A 88 8.06 0.82 -7.98
N SER A 89 8.78 -0.18 -8.51
CA SER A 89 9.52 0.00 -9.76
C SER A 89 8.62 0.15 -11.00
N GLN A 90 7.31 -0.12 -10.87
CA GLN A 90 6.32 0.13 -11.90
C GLN A 90 5.71 1.50 -11.65
N GLU A 91 5.88 2.41 -12.61
CA GLU A 91 5.44 3.81 -12.51
C GLU A 91 3.97 3.94 -12.12
N ALA A 92 3.09 3.13 -12.70
CA ALA A 92 1.66 3.11 -12.37
C ALA A 92 1.38 2.75 -10.90
N MET A 93 2.16 1.83 -10.31
CA MET A 93 2.00 1.47 -8.90
C MET A 93 2.50 2.59 -7.98
N LEU A 94 3.57 3.28 -8.38
CA LEU A 94 4.08 4.42 -7.63
C LEU A 94 3.06 5.57 -7.64
N GLN A 95 2.52 5.91 -8.81
CA GLN A 95 1.47 6.93 -8.96
C GLN A 95 0.23 6.59 -8.12
N GLN A 96 -0.22 5.33 -8.15
CA GLN A 96 -1.34 4.89 -7.31
C GLN A 96 -1.06 5.04 -5.80
N LEU A 97 0.17 4.80 -5.36
CA LEU A 97 0.54 5.05 -3.96
C LEU A 97 0.48 6.54 -3.64
N GLU A 98 0.98 7.39 -4.53
CA GLU A 98 0.99 8.84 -4.34
C GLU A 98 -0.42 9.43 -4.27
N GLU A 99 -1.30 9.04 -5.19
CA GLU A 99 -2.72 9.44 -5.18
C GLU A 99 -3.40 9.07 -3.86
N PHE A 100 -3.08 7.88 -3.32
CA PHE A 100 -3.62 7.44 -2.04
C PHE A 100 -3.09 8.25 -0.86
N LEU A 101 -1.78 8.50 -0.82
CA LEU A 101 -1.14 9.31 0.24
C LEU A 101 -1.59 10.77 0.19
N GLU A 102 -1.78 11.33 -1.01
CA GLU A 102 -2.31 12.68 -1.20
C GLU A 102 -3.76 12.76 -0.73
N SER A 103 -4.60 11.78 -1.09
CA SER A 103 -5.99 11.71 -0.63
C SER A 103 -6.06 11.65 0.90
N ASP A 104 -5.23 10.82 1.53
CA ASP A 104 -5.19 10.68 3.00
C ASP A 104 -4.70 11.97 3.69
N LEU A 105 -3.73 12.67 3.08
CA LEU A 105 -3.31 14.01 3.50
C LEU A 105 -4.43 15.05 3.40
N ALA A 106 -5.20 15.01 2.32
CA ALA A 106 -6.29 15.95 2.07
C ALA A 106 -7.49 15.73 3.00
N THR A 107 -7.74 14.50 3.44
CA THR A 107 -8.85 14.15 4.35
C THR A 107 -8.49 14.31 5.83
N GLY A 108 -7.22 14.59 6.14
CA GLY A 108 -6.73 14.81 7.51
C GLY A 108 -6.25 13.53 8.23
N GLY A 109 -5.96 12.45 7.50
CA GLY A 109 -5.60 11.12 8.03
C GLY A 109 -4.27 11.01 8.77
N TRP A 110 -3.50 12.10 8.88
CA TRP A 110 -2.22 12.11 9.60
C TRP A 110 -2.35 12.18 11.13
N ASP A 111 -3.57 12.37 11.64
CA ASP A 111 -3.90 12.31 13.06
C ASP A 111 -5.15 11.44 13.24
N ASP A 112 -5.00 10.14 13.53
CA ASP A 112 -5.56 9.54 14.74
C ASP A 112 -5.22 8.04 14.87
N GLU A 113 -4.72 7.72 16.06
CA GLU A 113 -4.10 6.48 16.51
C GLU A 113 -5.12 5.32 16.75
N ASP A 114 -6.26 5.27 16.03
CA ASP A 114 -7.32 4.29 16.35
C ASP A 114 -8.35 3.96 15.25
N SER A 115 -8.15 4.34 13.98
CA SER A 115 -9.12 4.08 12.89
C SER A 115 -8.70 2.94 11.94
N PHE A 116 -8.22 1.81 12.47
CA PHE A 116 -8.24 0.57 11.69
C PHE A 116 -9.65 -0.07 11.83
N ASP A 117 -10.66 0.65 11.36
CA ASP A 117 -12.04 0.14 11.32
C ASP A 117 -12.22 -0.75 10.09
N ASP A 118 -12.99 -1.82 10.28
CA ASP A 118 -13.20 -2.98 9.41
C ASP A 118 -13.94 -2.64 8.07
N GLU A 119 -13.55 -1.58 7.36
CA GLU A 119 -14.31 -1.03 6.23
C GLU A 119 -13.49 -0.81 4.94
N LEU A 120 -12.47 -1.65 4.72
CA LEU A 120 -11.87 -1.87 3.39
C LEU A 120 -12.06 -3.33 2.97
N ALA A 121 -13.31 -3.77 2.92
CA ALA A 121 -13.67 -4.74 1.90
C ALA A 121 -13.59 -3.98 0.56
N PHE A 122 -12.68 -4.38 -0.32
CA PHE A 122 -12.81 -4.04 -1.72
C PHE A 122 -14.17 -4.63 -2.16
N ASP A 123 -15.20 -3.80 -2.24
CA ASP A 123 -16.45 -4.21 -2.86
C ASP A 123 -16.12 -4.54 -4.32
N GLU A 124 -16.15 -5.83 -4.63
CA GLU A 124 -15.91 -6.38 -5.97
C GLU A 124 -17.14 -6.18 -6.88
N ASP A 125 -18.01 -5.19 -6.57
CA ASP A 125 -19.35 -5.00 -7.15
C ASP A 125 -19.64 -3.54 -7.60
N GLU A 126 -18.62 -2.73 -7.94
CA GLU A 126 -18.83 -1.48 -8.68
C GLU A 126 -18.13 -1.52 -10.06
N LEU A 127 -18.59 -2.45 -10.90
CA LEU A 127 -18.65 -2.19 -12.34
C LEU A 127 -20.13 -1.96 -12.69
N ASP A 128 -20.55 -0.72 -12.50
CA ASP A 128 -21.71 -0.14 -13.18
C ASP A 128 -21.36 -0.08 -14.68
N ASP A 129 -21.49 -1.23 -15.37
CA ASP A 129 -21.45 -1.29 -16.83
C ASP A 129 -22.84 -0.91 -17.33
N ASP A 130 -22.99 0.39 -17.57
CA ASP A 130 -24.02 1.01 -18.39
C ASP A 130 -24.26 0.16 -19.65
N HIS A 131 -25.24 -0.75 -19.60
CA HIS A 131 -25.81 -1.39 -20.78
C HIS A 131 -26.68 -0.37 -21.53
N LEU A 132 -26.02 0.62 -22.14
CA LEU A 132 -26.61 1.59 -23.05
C LEU A 132 -26.26 1.23 -24.50
N PHE A 133 -26.73 0.07 -24.95
CA PHE A 133 -26.87 -0.23 -26.38
C PHE A 133 -28.24 -0.85 -26.63
N ASP A 134 -29.18 0.04 -26.97
CA ASP A 134 -30.40 -0.21 -27.74
C ASP A 134 -30.01 -0.88 -29.07
N ASP A 135 -30.51 -2.08 -29.35
CA ASP A 135 -30.97 -2.50 -30.69
C ASP A 135 -31.68 -3.87 -30.61
N ASP A 136 -33.00 -3.80 -30.83
CA ASP A 136 -33.89 -4.78 -31.48
C ASP A 136 -33.49 -6.27 -31.49
N ASP A 137 -34.30 -7.11 -30.84
CA ASP A 137 -35.10 -8.14 -31.55
C ASP A 137 -35.97 -8.97 -30.58
N GLN A 138 -37.29 -8.79 -30.70
CA GLN A 138 -38.35 -9.80 -30.68
C GLN A 138 -38.36 -10.88 -29.58
N GLN A 139 -39.43 -10.90 -28.76
CA GLN A 139 -40.55 -11.84 -28.98
C GLN A 139 -41.72 -11.67 -28.00
N GLU A 140 -42.90 -11.73 -28.61
CA GLU A 140 -44.26 -11.53 -28.11
C GLU A 140 -44.64 -12.44 -26.92
N GLU A 141 -45.26 -11.84 -25.89
CA GLU A 141 -46.12 -12.58 -24.96
C GLU A 141 -47.41 -13.01 -25.65
N PRO A 142 -47.97 -14.16 -25.25
CA PRO A 142 -49.41 -14.16 -25.04
C PRO A 142 -49.83 -14.79 -23.70
N PHE A 143 -50.59 -13.97 -22.96
CA PHE A 143 -51.72 -14.24 -22.06
C PHE A 143 -52.02 -15.69 -21.65
#